data_AF-A0AAW5EAX9-F1
#
_entry.id   AF-A0AAW5EAX9-F1
#
_cell.length_a   1.000
_cell.length_b   1.000
_cell.length_c   1.000
_cell.angle_alpha   90.00
_cell.angle_beta   90.00
_cell.angle_gamma   90.00
#
_symmetry.space_group_name_H-M   'P 1'
#
loop_
_entity.id
_entity.type
_entity.pdbx_description
1 polymer ?
#
loop_
_entity_poly.entity_id
_entity_poly.type
_entity_poly.pdbx_seq_one_letter_code
_entity_poly.pdbx_strand_id
1 'polypeptide(L)' 'MEERRFLPITPKGARASAIIYSIVETALANGLNPYYYLRFLFEQLPNMNLTDVDAIDPLFPWSTTLPVSCITFKR' A
#
# COMPACT_ATOMS: atom_id res chain seq x y z
N MET A 1 -4.99 -32.54 -9.38
CA MET A 1 -4.90 -31.27 -10.14
C MET A 1 -5.87 -30.30 -9.48
N GLU A 2 -5.46 -29.64 -8.40
CA GLU A 2 -6.25 -28.58 -7.77
C GLU A 2 -5.40 -27.32 -7.89
N GLU A 3 -5.43 -26.74 -9.08
CA GLU A 3 -4.69 -25.51 -9.35
C GLU A 3 -5.43 -24.36 -8.65
N ARG A 4 -4.96 -24.07 -7.43
CA ARG A 4 -4.92 -22.75 -6.79
C ARG A 4 -5.87 -21.73 -7.45
N ARG A 5 -7.09 -21.63 -6.94
CA ARG A 5 -7.94 -20.44 -7.15
C ARG A 5 -7.32 -19.26 -6.40
N PHE A 6 -6.26 -18.69 -6.99
CA PHE A 6 -5.53 -17.53 -6.49
C PHE A 6 -6.27 -16.21 -6.75
N LEU A 7 -7.37 -16.26 -7.52
CA LEU A 7 -8.14 -15.09 -7.91
C LEU A 7 -9.50 -15.07 -7.20
N PRO A 8 -9.91 -13.91 -6.64
CA PRO A 8 -11.21 -13.75 -6.01
C PRO A 8 -12.33 -14.05 -7.00
N ILE A 9 -13.36 -14.77 -6.54
CA ILE A 9 -14.45 -15.30 -7.38
C ILE A 9 -15.32 -14.19 -7.98
N THR A 10 -15.15 -12.93 -7.53
CA THR A 10 -15.92 -11.78 -8.01
C THR A 10 -15.01 -10.73 -8.68
N PRO A 11 -15.49 -10.02 -9.72
CA PRO A 11 -14.74 -8.94 -10.37
C PRO A 11 -14.32 -7.84 -9.39
N LYS A 12 -15.12 -7.58 -8.36
CA LYS A 12 -14.79 -6.62 -7.30
C LYS A 12 -13.60 -7.08 -6.48
N GLY A 13 -13.58 -8.36 -6.08
CA GLY A 13 -12.46 -8.94 -5.35
C GLY A 13 -11.18 -8.91 -6.19
N ALA A 14 -11.23 -9.34 -7.45
CA ALA A 14 -10.06 -9.36 -8.32
C ALA A 14 -9.45 -7.95 -8.48
N ARG A 15 -10.30 -6.92 -8.63
CA ARG A 15 -9.85 -5.51 -8.64
C ARG A 15 -9.20 -5.10 -7.33
N ALA A 16 -9.80 -5.42 -6.19
CA ALA A 16 -9.22 -5.09 -4.89
C ALA A 16 -7.83 -5.75 -4.70
N SER A 17 -7.70 -7.03 -5.04
CA SER A 17 -6.41 -7.73 -5.00
C SER A 17 -5.38 -7.08 -5.92
N ALA A 18 -5.75 -6.76 -7.16
CA ALA A 18 -4.86 -6.07 -8.10
C ALA A 18 -4.37 -4.71 -7.55
N ILE A 19 -5.26 -3.93 -6.94
CA ILE A 19 -4.89 -2.65 -6.31
C ILE A 19 -3.88 -2.85 -5.18
N ILE A 20 -4.11 -3.81 -4.28
CA ILE A 20 -3.18 -4.10 -3.19
C ILE A 20 -1.82 -4.55 -3.73
N TYR A 21 -1.78 -5.41 -4.74
CA TYR A 21 -0.54 -5.82 -5.40
C TYR A 21 0.21 -4.61 -5.98
N SER A 22 -0.46 -3.70 -6.68
CA SER A 22 0.16 -2.49 -7.21
C SER A 22 0.77 -1.61 -6.11
N ILE A 23 0.10 -1.48 -4.96
CA ILE A 23 0.63 -0.71 -3.81
C ILE A 23 1.86 -1.40 -3.22
N VAL A 24 1.83 -2.72 -3.08
CA VAL A 24 2.98 -3.51 -2.58
C VAL A 24 4.20 -3.36 -3.49
N GLU A 25 4.03 -3.51 -4.80
CA GLU A 25 5.13 -3.34 -5.77
C GLU A 25 5.68 -1.91 -5.72
N THR A 26 4.80 -0.91 -5.60
CA THR A 26 5.23 0.49 -5.45
C THR A 26 6.05 0.70 -4.16
N ALA A 27 5.63 0.11 -3.04
CA ALA A 27 6.36 0.19 -1.77
C ALA A 27 7.76 -0.44 -1.89
N LEU A 28 7.84 -1.63 -2.51
CA LEU A 28 9.11 -2.32 -2.75
C LEU A 28 10.05 -1.50 -3.63
N ALA A 29 9.53 -0.91 -4.71
CA ALA A 29 10.31 -0.07 -5.63
C ALA A 29 10.90 1.17 -4.94
N ASN A 30 10.23 1.69 -3.90
CA ASN A 30 10.70 2.83 -3.11
C ASN A 30 11.50 2.44 -1.86
N GLY A 31 11.87 1.15 -1.71
CA GLY A 31 12.67 0.69 -0.57
C GLY A 31 11.90 0.68 0.76
N LEU A 32 10.57 0.59 0.70
CA LEU A 32 9.71 0.50 1.88
C LEU A 32 9.39 -0.96 2.22
N ASN A 33 9.10 -1.22 3.49
CA ASN A 33 8.52 -2.48 3.94
C ASN A 33 7.01 -2.48 3.65
N PRO A 34 6.51 -3.37 2.77
CA PRO A 34 5.11 -3.34 2.33
C PRO A 34 4.10 -3.54 3.47
N TYR A 35 4.45 -4.34 4.47
CA TYR A 35 3.56 -4.62 5.60
C TYR A 35 3.32 -3.36 6.43
N TYR A 36 4.41 -2.68 6.83
CA TYR A 36 4.30 -1.47 7.64
C TYR A 36 3.70 -0.31 6.84
N TYR A 37 4.03 -0.21 5.55
CA TYR A 37 3.47 0.82 4.68
C TYR A 37 1.95 0.65 4.48
N LEU A 38 1.47 -0.56 4.17
CA LEU A 38 0.04 -0.83 4.06
C LEU A 38 -0.71 -0.56 5.37
N ARG A 39 -0.12 -0.96 6.50
CA ARG A 39 -0.69 -0.68 7.82
C ARG A 39 -0.83 0.82 8.07
N PHE A 40 0.23 1.58 7.79
CA PHE A 40 0.22 3.04 7.92
C PHE A 40 -0.88 3.67 7.04
N LEU A 41 -0.97 3.26 5.76
CA LEU A 41 -2.03 3.73 4.87
C LEU A 41 -3.43 3.45 5.43
N PHE A 42 -3.70 2.23 5.90
CA PHE A 42 -5.01 1.88 6.44
C PHE A 42 -5.34 2.58 7.77
N GLU A 43 -4.34 2.98 8.55
CA GLU A 43 -4.54 3.77 9.77
C GLU A 43 -4.79 5.26 9.47
N GLN A 44 -4.13 5.82 8.45
CA GLN A 44 -4.23 7.25 8.12
C GLN A 44 -5.38 7.60 7.18
N LEU A 45 -5.59 6.81 6.12
CA LEU A 45 -6.58 7.11 5.06
C LEU A 45 -8.01 7.35 5.57
N PRO A 46 -8.55 6.59 6.54
CA PRO A 46 -9.92 6.81 7.03
C PRO A 46 -10.09 8.15 7.77
N ASN A 47 -9.00 8.71 8.28
CA ASN A 47 -9.01 9.92 9.11
C ASN A 47 -8.69 11.18 8.28
N MET A 48 -8.37 11.03 7.00
CA MET A 48 -7.84 12.09 6.15
C MET A 48 -8.88 12.59 5.15
N ASN A 49 -8.83 13.89 4.86
CA ASN A 49 -9.65 14.46 3.80
C ASN A 49 -9.00 14.18 2.43
N LEU A 50 -9.53 13.18 1.72
CA LEU A 50 -9.04 12.77 0.40
C LEU A 50 -9.29 13.80 -0.72
N THR A 51 -10.00 14.89 -0.45
CA THR A 51 -10.18 16.00 -1.41
C THR A 51 -9.08 17.04 -1.33
N ASP A 52 -8.30 17.03 -0.24
CA ASP A 52 -7.18 17.93 -0.04
C ASP A 52 -5.89 17.22 -0.47
N VAL A 53 -5.36 17.60 -1.64
CA VAL A 53 -4.20 16.94 -2.26
C VAL A 53 -2.96 17.11 -1.38
N ASP A 54 -2.79 18.29 -0.78
CA ASP A 54 -1.65 18.60 0.07
C ASP A 54 -1.67 17.77 1.36
N ALA A 55 -2.86 17.39 1.84
CA ALA A 55 -3.00 16.51 3.00
C ALA A 55 -2.56 15.07 2.70
N ILE A 56 -2.67 14.61 1.45
CA ILE A 56 -2.38 13.22 1.04
C ILE A 56 -0.92 13.04 0.64
N ASP A 57 -0.24 14.10 0.19
CA ASP A 57 1.17 14.09 -0.17
C ASP A 57 2.09 13.33 0.82
N PRO A 58 1.93 13.50 2.14
CA PRO A 58 2.66 12.75 3.17
C PRO A 58 2.53 11.23 3.13
N LEU A 59 1.46 10.70 2.51
CA LEU A 59 1.18 9.27 2.43
C LEU A 59 1.91 8.58 1.27
N PHE A 60 2.44 9.34 0.32
CA PHE A 60 3.11 8.77 -0.85
C PHE A 60 4.42 8.08 -0.48
N PRO A 61 4.83 7.07 -1.27
CA PRO A 61 5.97 6.22 -0.92
C PRO A 61 7.32 6.94 -1.02
N TRP A 62 7.36 8.11 -1.67
CA TRP A 62 8.53 8.99 -1.74
C TRP A 62 8.50 10.12 -0.70
N SER A 63 7.48 10.17 0.17
CA SER A 63 7.40 11.22 1.19
C SER A 63 8.48 11.05 2.26
N THR A 64 9.08 12.17 2.68
CA THR A 64 10.06 12.21 3.77
C THR A 64 9.42 12.10 5.15
N THR A 65 8.09 12.21 5.24
CA THR A 65 7.33 12.15 6.51
C THR A 65 6.94 10.73 6.92
N LEU A 66 7.32 9.71 6.15
CA LEU A 66 6.97 8.33 6.45
C LEU A 66 7.61 7.84 7.75
N PRO A 67 6.93 6.99 8.54
CA PRO A 67 7.51 6.41 9.74
C PRO A 67 8.78 5.61 9.44
N VAL A 68 9.76 5.66 10.34
CA VAL A 68 11.02 4.89 10.23
C VAL A 68 10.76 3.38 10.12
N SER A 69 9.67 2.90 10.72
CA SER A 69 9.23 1.50 10.61
C SER A 69 8.85 1.09 9.18
N CYS A 70 8.48 2.04 8.33
CA CYS A 70 8.15 1.78 6.93
C CYS A 70 9.41 1.69 6.05
N ILE A 71 10.55 2.23 6.49
CA ILE A 71 11.77 2.26 5.69
C ILE A 71 12.49 0.92 5.81
N THR A 72 12.82 0.30 4.68
CA THR A 72 13.63 -0.92 4.67
C THR A 72 15.11 -0.53 4.71
N PHE A 73 15.82 -0.99 5.74
CA PHE A 73 17.28 -0.92 5.77
C PHE A 73 17.82 -2.17 5.08
N LYS A 74 18.20 -2.06 3.81
CA LYS A 74 18.94 -3.14 3.16
C LYS A 74 20.32 -3.23 3.80
N ARG A 75 20.63 -4.38 4.39
CA ARG A 75 21.97 -4.76 4.87
C ARG A 75 22.85 -5.20 3.72
#